data_AF-A0A2I1CTM4-F1
#
_entry.id   AF-A0A2I1CTM4-F1
#
_cell.length_a   1.000
_cell.length_b   1.000
_cell.length_c   1.000
_cell.angle_alpha   90.00
_cell.angle_beta   90.00
_cell.angle_gamma   90.00
#
_symmetry.space_group_name_H-M   'P 1'
#
loop_
_entity.id
_entity.type
_entity.pdbx_description
1 polymer ?
#
loop_
_entity_poly.entity_id
_entity_poly.type
_entity_poly.pdbx_seq_one_letter_code
_entity_poly.pdbx_strand_id
1 'polypeptide(L)'
;MFAWYQRSLLQRPVLTQSITTACLFGLGDSLAQQGVERRGLAQHDVIRTGRMALYGGVIFGPVATKWFQFLQHRIQLSTPGRTLVARVATDQLVCAPTMIGVFLSTMSVLEGAHPREKLERTYWDALRTNWMVWPALQSVNLYLVPLQYRVLVVNIINIGWNCFLSFLNNAEYDEEPPVA
;
A
#
# COMPACT_ATOMS: atom_id res chain seq x y z
N MET A 1 -9.76 22.97 8.98
CA MET A 1 -8.81 21.97 8.43
C MET A 1 -9.40 21.12 7.31
N PHE A 2 -10.56 20.46 7.50
CA PHE A 2 -11.14 19.56 6.48
C PHE A 2 -11.46 20.23 5.12
N ALA A 3 -12.10 21.42 5.14
CA ALA A 3 -12.43 22.15 3.91
C ALA A 3 -11.19 22.60 3.11
N TRP A 4 -10.08 22.91 3.79
CA TRP A 4 -8.81 23.27 3.14
C TRP A 4 -8.16 22.06 2.46
N TYR A 5 -8.18 20.91 3.14
CA TYR A 5 -7.68 19.65 2.58
C TYR A 5 -8.52 19.22 1.37
N GLN A 6 -9.85 19.33 1.44
CA GLN A 6 -10.73 19.08 0.30
C GLN A 6 -10.42 19.99 -0.90
N ARG A 7 -10.24 21.31 -0.66
CA ARG A 7 -9.87 22.24 -1.73
C ARG A 7 -8.52 21.88 -2.35
N SER A 8 -7.54 21.52 -1.54
CA SER A 8 -6.21 21.12 -2.00
C SER A 8 -6.25 19.83 -2.83
N LEU A 9 -7.02 18.83 -2.38
CA LEU A 9 -7.27 17.59 -3.12
C LEU A 9 -7.91 17.82 -4.50
N LEU A 10 -8.78 18.83 -4.62
CA LEU A 10 -9.43 19.14 -5.90
C LEU A 10 -8.53 19.98 -6.82
N GLN A 11 -7.76 20.92 -6.27
CA GLN A 11 -6.89 21.81 -7.05
C GLN A 11 -5.57 21.15 -7.47
N ARG A 12 -4.97 20.32 -6.61
CA ARG A 12 -3.69 19.66 -6.85
C ARG A 12 -3.73 18.19 -6.39
N PRO A 13 -4.62 17.37 -6.97
CA PRO A 13 -4.89 16.00 -6.50
C PRO A 13 -3.64 15.14 -6.36
N VAL A 14 -2.75 15.17 -7.36
CA VAL A 14 -1.52 14.36 -7.33
C VAL A 14 -0.59 14.81 -6.20
N LEU A 15 -0.32 16.11 -6.07
CA LEU A 15 0.60 16.64 -5.06
C LEU A 15 0.07 16.37 -3.64
N THR A 16 -1.19 16.72 -3.38
CA THR A 16 -1.79 16.54 -2.06
C THR A 16 -1.80 15.06 -1.66
N GLN A 17 -2.21 14.17 -2.57
CA GLN A 17 -2.20 12.73 -2.29
C GLN A 17 -0.80 12.18 -2.12
N SER A 18 0.19 12.68 -2.86
CA SER A 18 1.59 12.27 -2.72
C SER A 18 2.13 12.60 -1.32
N ILE A 19 1.94 13.84 -0.87
CA ILE A 19 2.38 14.28 0.46
C ILE A 19 1.66 13.47 1.55
N THR A 20 0.33 13.34 1.44
CA THR A 20 -0.45 12.55 2.41
C THR A 20 -0.02 11.09 2.44
N THR A 21 0.25 10.50 1.28
CA THR A 21 0.72 9.11 1.18
C THR A 21 2.11 8.94 1.80
N ALA A 22 3.05 9.87 1.55
CA ALA A 22 4.37 9.84 2.17
C ALA A 22 4.28 9.82 3.70
N CYS A 23 3.47 10.70 4.27
CA CYS A 23 3.25 10.75 5.71
C CYS A 23 2.62 9.46 6.25
N LEU A 24 1.62 8.90 5.57
CA LEU A 24 0.92 7.69 6.03
C LEU A 24 1.79 6.43 5.91
N PHE A 25 2.61 6.31 4.86
CA PHE A 25 3.59 5.23 4.75
C PHE A 25 4.64 5.31 5.84
N GLY A 26 5.19 6.50 6.12
CA GLY A 26 6.14 6.69 7.22
C GLY A 26 5.53 6.39 8.59
N LEU A 27 4.30 6.85 8.81
CA LEU A 27 3.55 6.54 10.04
C LEU A 27 3.27 5.04 10.19
N GLY A 28 2.84 4.38 9.12
CA GLY A 28 2.56 2.94 9.13
C GLY A 28 3.79 2.11 9.48
N ASP A 29 4.94 2.44 8.88
CA ASP A 29 6.20 1.78 9.21
C ASP A 29 6.64 2.05 10.65
N SER A 30 6.49 3.28 11.13
CA SER A 30 6.78 3.63 12.53
C SER A 30 5.93 2.85 13.52
N LEU A 31 4.63 2.70 13.23
CA LEU A 31 3.70 1.93 14.05
C LEU A 31 4.00 0.43 14.01
N ALA A 32 4.38 -0.12 12.85
CA ALA A 32 4.80 -1.51 12.75
C ALA A 32 6.08 -1.78 13.58
N GLN A 33 7.09 -0.91 13.45
CA GLN A 33 8.34 -1.06 14.20
C GLN A 33 8.18 -0.95 15.73
N GLN A 34 7.34 -0.03 16.19
CA GLN A 34 7.16 0.21 17.63
C GLN A 34 6.07 -0.66 18.26
N GLY A 35 4.94 -0.83 17.58
CA GLY A 35 3.78 -1.53 18.10
C GLY A 35 3.86 -3.05 17.93
N VAL A 36 4.45 -3.53 16.83
CA VAL A 36 4.48 -4.96 16.49
C VAL A 36 5.86 -5.55 16.71
N GLU A 37 6.90 -4.96 16.12
CA GLU A 37 8.29 -5.44 16.27
C GLU A 37 8.89 -5.07 17.64
N ARG A 38 8.23 -4.18 18.41
CA ARG A 38 8.65 -3.74 19.75
C ARG A 38 10.13 -3.38 19.87
N ARG A 39 10.72 -2.83 18.79
CA ARG A 39 12.16 -2.47 18.75
C ARG A 39 12.56 -1.45 19.81
N GLY A 40 11.61 -0.64 20.28
CA GLY A 40 11.86 0.49 21.16
C GLY A 40 12.39 1.72 20.41
N LEU A 41 12.31 2.88 21.05
CA LEU A 41 12.63 4.17 20.42
C LEU A 41 14.10 4.30 20.03
N ALA A 42 15.01 3.70 20.80
CA ALA A 42 16.44 3.77 20.56
C ALA A 42 16.91 2.95 19.34
N GLN A 43 16.17 1.90 18.97
CA GLN A 43 16.50 1.03 17.84
C GLN A 43 15.57 1.26 16.63
N HIS A 44 14.88 2.40 16.61
CA HIS A 44 13.99 2.75 15.51
C HIS A 44 14.79 2.96 14.21
N ASP A 45 14.44 2.23 13.16
CA ASP A 45 15.08 2.33 11.86
C ASP A 45 14.47 3.48 11.06
N VAL A 46 15.04 4.67 11.29
CA VAL A 46 14.65 5.90 10.59
C VAL A 46 14.91 5.85 9.09
N ILE A 47 15.89 5.05 8.65
CA ILE A 47 16.24 4.90 7.23
C ILE A 47 15.14 4.11 6.54
N ARG A 48 14.68 3.00 7.13
CA ARG A 48 13.53 2.22 6.65
C ARG A 48 12.27 3.08 6.56
N THR A 49 11.97 3.87 7.58
CA THR A 49 10.83 4.79 7.57
C THR A 49 10.95 5.84 6.47
N GLY A 50 12.15 6.37 6.25
CA GLY A 50 12.44 7.29 5.14
C GLY A 50 12.22 6.66 3.76
N ARG A 51 12.66 5.40 3.55
CA ARG A 51 12.42 4.64 2.31
C ARG A 51 10.93 4.43 2.06
N MET A 52 10.16 4.08 3.09
CA MET A 52 8.70 3.92 2.99
C MET A 52 8.00 5.23 2.64
N ALA A 53 8.37 6.32 3.30
CA ALA A 53 7.82 7.64 3.01
C ALA A 53 8.15 8.10 1.58
N LEU A 54 9.39 7.88 1.11
CA LEU A 54 9.82 8.21 -0.24
C LEU A 54 9.04 7.40 -1.29
N TYR A 55 8.92 6.09 -1.10
CA TYR A 55 8.11 5.23 -1.97
C TYR A 55 6.65 5.69 -2.02
N GLY A 56 6.05 5.95 -0.85
CA GLY A 56 4.70 6.44 -0.72
C GLY A 56 4.48 7.75 -1.47
N GLY A 57 5.38 8.72 -1.29
CA GLY A 57 5.25 10.05 -1.89
C GLY A 57 5.55 10.12 -3.38
N VAL A 58 6.61 9.45 -3.83
CA VAL A 58 7.14 9.63 -5.19
C VAL A 58 6.55 8.62 -6.17
N ILE A 59 6.24 7.40 -5.70
CA ILE A 59 5.79 6.31 -6.56
C ILE A 59 4.30 6.04 -6.32
N PHE A 60 3.94 5.60 -5.11
CA PHE A 60 2.59 5.11 -4.85
C PHE A 60 1.53 6.21 -4.95
N GLY A 61 1.75 7.37 -4.33
CA GLY A 61 0.78 8.48 -4.27
C GLY A 61 0.33 8.97 -5.65
N PRO A 62 1.26 9.33 -6.57
CA PRO A 62 0.92 9.72 -7.93
C PRO A 62 0.23 8.61 -8.72
N VAL A 63 0.77 7.38 -8.64
CA VAL A 63 0.25 6.23 -9.39
C VAL A 63 -1.16 5.88 -8.92
N ALA A 64 -1.39 5.76 -7.61
CA ALA A 64 -2.69 5.45 -7.02
C ALA A 64 -3.74 6.52 -7.38
N THR A 65 -3.35 7.81 -7.33
CA THR A 65 -4.25 8.91 -7.71
C THR A 65 -4.71 8.79 -9.16
N LYS A 66 -3.77 8.54 -10.09
CA LYS A 66 -4.08 8.36 -11.51
C LYS A 66 -4.83 7.06 -11.77
N TRP A 67 -4.51 6.00 -11.03
CA TRP A 67 -5.16 4.70 -11.13
C TRP A 67 -6.64 4.77 -10.78
N PHE A 68 -7.01 5.38 -9.64
CA PHE A 68 -8.42 5.52 -9.29
C PHE A 68 -9.18 6.44 -10.26
N GLN A 69 -8.53 7.47 -10.81
CA GLN A 69 -9.10 8.28 -11.89
C GLN A 69 -9.33 7.42 -13.14
N PHE A 70 -8.37 6.57 -13.53
CA PHE A 70 -8.50 5.66 -14.66
C PHE A 70 -9.68 4.69 -14.45
N LEU A 71 -9.74 3.99 -13.32
CA LEU A 71 -10.84 3.07 -13.01
C LEU A 71 -12.21 3.78 -13.06
N GLN A 72 -12.30 5.00 -12.53
CA GLN A 72 -13.54 5.77 -12.53
C GLN A 72 -13.98 6.18 -13.94
N HIS A 73 -13.07 6.63 -14.80
CA HIS A 73 -13.44 7.22 -16.09
C HIS A 73 -13.43 6.22 -17.25
N ARG A 74 -12.64 5.15 -17.17
CA ARG A 74 -12.41 4.21 -18.28
C ARG A 74 -13.14 2.88 -18.10
N ILE A 75 -13.45 2.50 -16.87
CA ILE A 75 -14.20 1.27 -16.58
C ILE A 75 -15.61 1.66 -16.17
N GLN A 76 -16.51 1.63 -17.14
CA GLN A 76 -17.94 1.93 -17.01
C GLN A 76 -18.68 0.89 -17.85
N LEU A 77 -19.32 -0.07 -17.18
CA LEU A 77 -20.10 -1.12 -17.81
C LEU A 77 -21.60 -0.83 -17.69
N SER A 78 -22.41 -1.66 -18.34
CA SER A 78 -23.86 -1.45 -18.45
C SER A 78 -24.61 -1.40 -17.11
N THR A 79 -24.06 -1.98 -16.03
CA THR A 79 -24.67 -1.92 -14.71
C THR A 79 -23.66 -1.50 -13.62
N PRO A 80 -24.10 -0.88 -12.53
CA PRO A 80 -23.22 -0.50 -11.42
C PRO A 80 -22.47 -1.69 -10.81
N GLY A 81 -23.15 -2.84 -10.64
CA GLY A 81 -22.55 -4.06 -10.11
C GLY A 81 -21.45 -4.63 -11.03
N ARG A 82 -21.71 -4.70 -12.34
CA ARG A 82 -20.69 -5.14 -13.32
C ARG A 82 -19.51 -4.18 -13.35
N THR A 83 -19.78 -2.88 -13.27
CA THR A 83 -18.73 -1.85 -13.22
C THR A 83 -17.84 -2.01 -11.99
N LEU A 84 -18.43 -2.25 -10.82
CA LEU A 84 -17.68 -2.49 -9.58
C LEU A 84 -16.78 -3.74 -9.72
N VAL A 85 -17.36 -4.87 -10.13
CA VAL A 85 -16.62 -6.12 -10.31
C VAL A 85 -15.49 -5.95 -11.31
N ALA A 86 -15.72 -5.29 -12.45
CA ALA A 86 -14.70 -5.03 -13.45
C ALA A 86 -13.57 -4.13 -12.93
N ARG A 87 -13.89 -3.12 -12.12
CA ARG A 87 -12.87 -2.26 -11.49
C ARG A 87 -12.03 -3.02 -10.49
N VAL A 88 -12.66 -3.81 -9.62
CA VAL A 88 -11.95 -4.64 -8.62
C VAL A 88 -11.10 -5.67 -9.33
N ALA A 89 -11.62 -6.37 -10.34
CA ALA A 89 -10.85 -7.33 -11.12
C ALA A 89 -9.65 -6.67 -11.82
N THR A 90 -9.84 -5.50 -12.43
CA THR A 90 -8.74 -4.76 -13.08
C THR A 90 -7.70 -4.31 -12.05
N ASP A 91 -8.14 -3.84 -10.89
CA ASP A 91 -7.25 -3.46 -9.79
C ASP A 91 -6.40 -4.65 -9.31
N GLN A 92 -7.03 -5.79 -9.08
CA GLN A 92 -6.37 -6.97 -8.50
C GLN A 92 -5.53 -7.76 -9.50
N LEU A 93 -5.86 -7.71 -10.80
CA LEU A 93 -5.14 -8.44 -11.85
C LEU A 93 -4.08 -7.58 -12.57
N VAL A 94 -4.15 -6.25 -12.49
CA VAL A 94 -3.21 -5.35 -13.17
C VAL A 94 -2.44 -4.50 -12.18
N CYS A 95 -3.15 -3.75 -11.33
CA CYS A 95 -2.49 -2.82 -10.41
C CYS A 95 -1.76 -3.54 -9.29
N ALA A 96 -2.41 -4.46 -8.59
CA ALA A 96 -1.82 -5.15 -7.45
C ALA A 96 -0.53 -5.92 -7.81
N PRO A 97 -0.48 -6.76 -8.87
CA PRO A 97 0.74 -7.46 -9.26
C PRO A 97 1.86 -6.46 -9.62
N THR A 98 1.53 -5.42 -10.40
CA THR A 98 2.51 -4.41 -10.81
C THR A 98 3.05 -3.63 -9.61
N MET A 99 2.19 -3.15 -8.72
CA MET A 99 2.58 -2.35 -7.56
C MET A 99 3.36 -3.16 -6.53
N ILE A 100 3.00 -4.44 -6.30
CA ILE A 100 3.79 -5.33 -5.43
C ILE A 100 5.19 -5.55 -6.02
N GLY A 101 5.28 -5.80 -7.32
CA GLY A 101 6.57 -5.96 -7.99
C GLY A 101 7.44 -4.70 -7.90
N VAL A 102 6.85 -3.54 -8.17
CA VAL A 102 7.53 -2.24 -8.06
C VAL A 102 7.96 -1.95 -6.62
N PHE A 103 7.10 -2.23 -5.64
CA PHE A 103 7.42 -2.07 -4.22
C PHE A 103 8.62 -2.93 -3.82
N LEU A 104 8.54 -4.24 -4.05
CA LEU A 104 9.61 -5.18 -3.68
C LEU A 104 10.92 -4.83 -4.38
N SER A 105 10.86 -4.48 -5.67
CA SER A 105 12.04 -4.05 -6.43
C SER A 105 12.65 -2.78 -5.87
N THR A 106 11.82 -1.76 -5.62
CA THR A 106 12.28 -0.48 -5.08
C THR A 106 12.91 -0.66 -3.71
N MET A 107 12.26 -1.41 -2.82
CA MET A 107 12.80 -1.68 -1.49
C MET A 107 14.12 -2.44 -1.56
N SER A 108 14.23 -3.44 -2.43
CA SER A 108 15.48 -4.19 -2.62
C SER A 108 16.63 -3.28 -3.08
N VAL A 109 16.39 -2.41 -4.08
CA VAL A 109 17.41 -1.44 -4.53
C VAL A 109 17.79 -0.47 -3.42
N LEU A 110 16.82 0.06 -2.67
CA LEU A 110 17.08 1.01 -1.59
C LEU A 110 17.82 0.37 -0.40
N GLU A 111 17.66 -0.94 -0.21
CA GLU A 111 18.41 -1.77 0.75
C GLU A 111 19.81 -2.14 0.25
N GLY A 112 20.16 -1.84 -1.01
CA GLY A 112 21.45 -2.17 -1.60
C GLY A 112 21.56 -3.59 -2.14
N ALA A 113 20.43 -4.29 -2.31
CA ALA A 113 20.34 -5.66 -2.79
C ALA A 113 19.86 -5.71 -4.26
N HIS A 114 20.03 -6.87 -4.91
CA HIS A 114 19.54 -7.10 -6.26
C HIS A 114 18.04 -7.51 -6.23
N PRO A 115 17.13 -6.81 -6.95
CA PRO A 115 15.67 -7.04 -6.89
C PRO A 115 15.23 -8.48 -7.18
N ARG A 116 15.96 -9.16 -8.06
CA ARG A 116 15.62 -10.51 -8.52
C ARG A 116 15.43 -11.48 -7.36
N GLU A 117 16.34 -11.48 -6.38
CA GLU A 117 16.29 -12.42 -5.26
C GLU A 117 15.05 -12.19 -4.39
N LYS A 118 14.74 -10.92 -4.10
CA LYS A 118 13.57 -10.54 -3.29
C LYS A 118 12.26 -10.83 -4.02
N LEU A 119 12.21 -10.62 -5.34
CA LEU A 119 11.05 -10.94 -6.16
C LEU A 119 10.82 -12.45 -6.24
N GLU A 120 11.84 -13.25 -6.54
CA GLU A 120 11.73 -14.71 -6.65
C GLU A 120 11.26 -15.34 -5.33
N ARG A 121 11.70 -14.80 -4.19
CA ARG A 121 11.31 -15.30 -2.86
C ARG A 121 9.94 -14.84 -2.40
N THR A 122 9.61 -13.55 -2.53
CA THR A 122 8.49 -12.95 -1.78
C THR A 122 7.29 -12.58 -2.66
N TYR A 123 7.48 -12.42 -3.98
CA TYR A 123 6.45 -11.84 -4.84
C TYR A 123 5.14 -12.63 -4.83
N TRP A 124 5.21 -13.96 -4.98
CA TRP A 124 4.01 -14.80 -5.07
C TRP A 124 3.27 -14.90 -3.74
N ASP A 125 3.99 -15.01 -2.64
CA ASP A 125 3.36 -15.06 -1.31
C ASP A 125 2.70 -13.73 -0.98
N ALA A 126 3.38 -12.62 -1.25
CA ALA A 126 2.78 -11.29 -1.12
C ALA A 126 1.53 -11.12 -2.00
N LEU A 127 1.56 -11.59 -3.24
CA LEU A 127 0.45 -11.47 -4.16
C LEU A 127 -0.76 -12.34 -3.75
N ARG A 128 -0.52 -13.58 -3.28
CA ARG A 128 -1.58 -14.46 -2.77
C ARG A 128 -2.24 -13.87 -1.53
N THR A 129 -1.45 -13.44 -0.55
CA THR A 129 -1.96 -12.81 0.67
C THR A 129 -2.73 -11.53 0.32
N ASN A 130 -2.23 -10.75 -0.66
CA ASN A 130 -2.96 -9.59 -1.18
C ASN A 130 -4.35 -9.99 -1.71
N TRP A 131 -4.44 -11.00 -2.57
CA TRP A 131 -5.71 -11.46 -3.14
C TRP A 131 -6.69 -12.06 -2.11
N MET A 132 -6.23 -12.49 -0.94
CA MET A 132 -7.13 -12.98 0.11
C MET A 132 -7.90 -11.85 0.81
N VAL A 133 -7.32 -10.65 0.87
CA VAL A 133 -7.83 -9.55 1.71
C VAL A 133 -8.29 -8.35 0.90
N TRP A 134 -7.50 -7.95 -0.09
CA TRP A 134 -7.71 -6.69 -0.81
C TRP A 134 -8.92 -6.65 -1.74
N PRO A 135 -9.37 -7.74 -2.41
CA PRO A 135 -10.57 -7.66 -3.24
C PRO A 135 -11.81 -7.21 -2.48
N ALA A 136 -11.98 -7.68 -1.23
CA ALA A 136 -13.09 -7.27 -0.36
C ALA A 136 -12.98 -5.79 0.03
N LEU A 137 -11.80 -5.37 0.49
CA LEU A 137 -11.55 -3.99 0.90
C LEU A 137 -11.69 -3.00 -0.27
N GLN A 138 -11.20 -3.37 -1.46
CA GLN A 138 -11.33 -2.56 -2.66
C GLN A 138 -12.76 -2.51 -3.19
N SER A 139 -13.55 -3.58 -3.01
CA SER A 139 -14.99 -3.54 -3.30
C SER A 139 -15.69 -2.50 -2.44
N VAL A 140 -15.42 -2.49 -1.14
CA VAL A 140 -15.98 -1.49 -0.21
C VAL A 140 -15.51 -0.08 -0.59
N ASN A 141 -14.22 0.10 -0.84
CA ASN A 141 -13.63 1.40 -1.19
C ASN A 141 -14.20 1.97 -2.51
N LEU A 142 -14.29 1.14 -3.56
CA LEU A 142 -14.78 1.59 -4.87
C LEU A 142 -16.30 1.82 -4.88
N TYR A 143 -17.05 1.12 -4.02
CA TYR A 143 -18.49 1.26 -3.90
C TYR A 143 -18.91 2.45 -3.03
N LEU A 144 -18.33 2.60 -1.83
CA LEU A 144 -18.78 3.59 -0.84
C LEU A 144 -18.00 4.90 -0.87
N VAL A 145 -16.72 4.87 -1.27
CA VAL A 145 -15.82 6.02 -1.06
C VAL A 145 -15.77 6.91 -2.31
N PRO A 146 -16.02 8.24 -2.17
CA PRO A 146 -15.85 9.20 -3.25
C PRO A 146 -14.43 9.22 -3.80
N LEU A 147 -14.28 9.47 -5.10
CA LEU A 147 -13.02 9.37 -5.83
C LEU A 147 -11.84 10.08 -5.13
N GLN A 148 -12.05 11.30 -4.64
CA GLN A 148 -10.98 12.08 -4.01
C GLN A 148 -10.46 11.49 -2.68
N TYR A 149 -11.18 10.58 -2.04
CA TYR A 149 -10.77 9.98 -0.75
C TYR A 149 -10.30 8.54 -0.86
N ARG A 150 -10.43 7.89 -2.03
CA ARG A 150 -10.08 6.47 -2.20
C ARG A 150 -8.62 6.17 -1.87
N VAL A 151 -7.69 7.04 -2.27
CA VAL A 151 -6.26 6.90 -1.93
C VAL A 151 -6.04 7.01 -0.42
N LEU A 152 -6.71 7.96 0.24
CA LEU A 152 -6.62 8.15 1.69
C LEU A 152 -7.10 6.90 2.44
N VAL A 153 -8.25 6.34 2.05
CA VAL A 153 -8.80 5.13 2.68
C VAL A 153 -7.86 3.94 2.49
N VAL A 154 -7.33 3.73 1.28
CA VAL A 154 -6.32 2.69 1.03
C VAL A 154 -5.09 2.86 1.90
N ASN A 155 -4.58 4.09 2.05
CA ASN A 155 -3.41 4.34 2.89
C ASN A 155 -3.68 4.08 4.38
N ILE A 156 -4.89 4.36 4.88
CA ILE A 156 -5.27 4.02 6.25
C ILE A 156 -5.31 2.50 6.44
N ILE A 157 -5.90 1.78 5.49
CA ILE A 157 -5.92 0.31 5.50
C ILE A 157 -4.49 -0.26 5.43
N ASN A 158 -3.60 0.33 4.63
CA ASN A 158 -2.20 -0.07 4.51
C ASN A 158 -1.44 0.00 5.84
N ILE A 159 -1.79 0.92 6.75
CA ILE A 159 -1.18 0.95 8.09
C ILE A 159 -1.49 -0.36 8.83
N GLY A 160 -2.76 -0.79 8.82
CA GLY A 160 -3.17 -2.06 9.42
C GLY A 160 -2.53 -3.26 8.75
N TRP A 161 -2.42 -3.24 7.42
CA TRP A 161 -1.76 -4.28 6.63
C TRP A 161 -0.27 -4.44 6.99
N ASN A 162 0.46 -3.33 7.11
CA ASN A 162 1.87 -3.36 7.52
C ASN A 162 2.05 -3.94 8.92
N CYS A 163 1.17 -3.57 9.87
CA CYS A 163 1.21 -4.17 11.20
C CYS A 163 0.92 -5.68 11.17
N PHE A 164 -0.07 -6.11 10.38
CA PHE A 164 -0.41 -7.53 10.22
C PHE A 164 0.75 -8.33 9.63
N LEU A 165 1.39 -7.84 8.56
CA LEU A 165 2.55 -8.50 7.96
C LEU A 165 3.74 -8.57 8.92
N SER A 166 4.06 -7.48 9.64
CA SER A 166 5.11 -7.52 10.67
C SER A 166 4.79 -8.52 11.78
N PHE A 167 3.51 -8.71 12.13
CA PHE A 167 3.11 -9.67 13.15
C PHE A 167 3.32 -11.11 12.69
N LEU A 168 2.90 -11.44 11.46
CA LEU A 168 3.12 -12.76 10.87
C LEU A 168 4.61 -13.08 10.75
N ASN A 169 5.41 -12.14 10.24
CA ASN A 169 6.85 -12.34 10.08
C ASN A 169 7.57 -12.53 11.43
N ASN A 170 7.08 -11.93 12.52
CA ASN A 170 7.64 -12.16 13.85
C ASN A 170 7.20 -13.51 14.44
N ALA A 171 5.96 -13.94 14.20
CA ALA A 171 5.46 -15.23 14.68
C ALA A 171 6.13 -16.43 14.00
N GLU A 172 6.51 -16.29 12.73
CA GLU A 172 7.22 -17.34 11.96
C GLU A 172 8.65 -17.58 12.50
N TYR A 173 9.28 -16.59 13.14
CA TYR A 173 10.60 -16.71 13.77
C TYR A 173 10.57 -17.53 15.08
N ASP A 174 9.41 -17.61 15.74
CA ASP A 174 9.23 -18.39 16.97
C ASP A 174 9.00 -19.89 16.70
N GLU A 175 8.78 -20.30 15.44
CA GLU A 175 8.51 -21.69 15.06
C GLU A 175 9.71 -22.43 14.42
N GLU A 176 10.81 -21.74 14.05
CA GLU A 176 12.04 -22.43 13.64
C GLU A 176 12.79 -22.94 14.90
N PRO A 177 12.97 -24.27 15.07
CA PRO A 177 13.78 -24.77 16.17
C PRO A 177 15.22 -24.28 15.98
N PRO A 178 15.96 -23.99 17.07
CA PRO A 178 17.34 -23.56 16.96
C PRO A 178 18.12 -24.61 16.17
N VAL A 179 18.78 -24.16 15.10
CA VAL A 179 19.71 -24.99 14.33
C VAL A 179 20.78 -25.48 15.33
N ALA A 180 20.74 -26.78 15.60
CA ALA A 180 21.59 -27.49 16.55
C ALA A 180 23.05 -27.52 16.12
#